data_AF-A0A930Z154-F1
#
_entry.id   AF-A0A930Z154-F1
#
_cell.length_a   1.000
_cell.length_b   1.000
_cell.length_c   1.000
_cell.angle_alpha   90.00
_cell.angle_beta   90.00
_cell.angle_gamma   90.00
#
_symmetry.space_group_name_H-M   'P 1'
#
loop_
_entity.id
_entity.type
_entity.pdbx_description
1 polymer ?
#
loop_
_entity_poly.entity_id
_entity_poly.type
_entity_poly.pdbx_seq_one_letter_code
_entity_poly.pdbx_strand_id
1 'polypeptide(L)'
;MSELTDPADTADTSDTTGHQGARPDAEMVTLPLGSTAALVGQYRWIESALYRVLGEWVTDMPITSVQVHLDGQSMRHAWHADLWAERLPVLDGVDPDGLTVPAAPTAALFAALAGVALPSDAPGSSWPPATDERADRPGALPRLAGLYRVVLPRLVTSYERHLRVAAPVTDGPVMRALRLVLNDEIDDWQAGERLVERLVTRPHDVTAVYQFLERLESAVVGAGARSGLVTLPESVPGD
;
A
#
# COMPACT_ATOMS: atom_id res chain seq x y z
N MET A 1 -44.41 30.58 76.32
CA MET A 1 -43.16 30.16 76.99
C MET A 1 -42.71 28.88 76.32
N SER A 2 -41.61 28.76 75.60
CA SER A 2 -40.55 29.63 75.08
C SER A 2 -39.71 28.62 74.28
N GLU A 3 -39.62 28.74 72.96
CA GLU A 3 -38.45 29.30 72.26
C GLU A 3 -37.11 28.70 72.71
N LEU A 4 -36.45 27.98 71.79
CA LEU A 4 -35.18 28.48 71.28
C LEU A 4 -35.02 28.08 69.81
N THR A 5 -34.84 29.11 69.00
CA THR A 5 -34.62 29.11 67.55
C THR A 5 -33.15 29.44 67.28
N ASP A 6 -32.67 29.01 66.11
CA ASP A 6 -31.58 29.58 65.29
C ASP A 6 -30.10 29.29 65.65
N PRO A 7 -29.14 29.38 64.68
CA PRO A 7 -29.25 30.06 63.38
C PRO A 7 -28.80 29.33 62.12
N ALA A 8 -29.17 29.99 61.02
CA ALA A 8 -28.76 29.83 59.65
C ALA A 8 -27.24 30.00 59.37
N ASP A 9 -26.92 29.65 58.13
CA ASP A 9 -25.99 30.32 57.22
C ASP A 9 -24.55 29.80 57.14
N THR A 10 -24.28 29.06 56.06
CA THR A 10 -23.07 29.23 55.23
C THR A 10 -23.40 28.68 53.85
N ALA A 11 -23.80 29.58 52.95
CA ALA A 11 -23.57 29.38 51.53
C ALA A 11 -22.06 29.45 51.28
N ASP A 12 -21.48 28.44 50.62
CA ASP A 12 -20.40 28.70 49.67
C ASP A 12 -20.42 27.70 48.51
N THR A 13 -20.12 28.29 47.37
CA THR A 13 -20.18 27.90 45.98
C THR A 13 -19.10 26.92 45.55
N SER A 14 -19.46 26.00 44.66
CA SER A 14 -18.64 25.39 43.59
C SER A 14 -19.53 24.35 42.89
N ASP A 15 -20.30 24.74 41.89
CA ASP A 15 -19.85 24.98 40.51
C ASP A 15 -19.26 23.71 39.84
N THR A 16 -19.89 23.36 38.71
CA THR A 16 -19.34 22.59 37.59
C THR A 16 -18.90 21.13 37.82
N THR A 17 -19.85 20.22 38.04
CA THR A 17 -19.68 18.85 37.50
C THR A 17 -19.84 18.90 35.98
N GLY A 18 -18.68 18.95 35.33
CA GLY A 18 -18.51 19.06 33.89
C GLY A 18 -19.37 18.10 33.09
N HIS A 19 -20.14 18.71 32.19
CA HIS A 19 -20.41 18.14 30.88
C HIS A 19 -19.04 17.72 30.31
N GLN A 20 -18.69 16.45 30.45
CA GLN A 20 -17.52 15.89 29.79
C GLN A 20 -17.76 16.09 28.31
N GLY A 21 -17.07 17.09 27.76
CA GLY A 21 -17.24 17.54 26.40
C GLY A 21 -17.24 16.34 25.48
N ALA A 22 -18.32 16.20 24.72
CA ALA A 22 -18.25 15.52 23.44
C ALA A 22 -16.98 16.04 22.78
N ARG A 23 -16.01 15.13 22.55
CA ARG A 23 -14.90 15.45 21.65
C ARG A 23 -15.56 16.05 20.40
N PRO A 24 -15.14 17.24 19.93
CA PRO A 24 -15.65 17.73 18.66
C PRO A 24 -15.50 16.57 17.69
N ASP A 25 -16.63 16.17 17.09
CA ASP A 25 -16.69 15.08 16.11
C ASP A 25 -15.50 15.29 15.19
N ALA A 26 -14.48 14.45 15.32
CA ALA A 26 -13.32 14.51 14.46
C ALA A 26 -13.92 14.30 13.07
N GLU A 27 -13.98 15.38 12.29
CA GLU A 27 -14.69 15.43 11.02
C GLU A 27 -14.26 14.22 10.23
N MET A 28 -15.16 13.22 10.14
CA MET A 28 -14.82 11.94 9.56
C MET A 28 -14.56 12.21 8.08
N VAL A 29 -13.28 12.26 7.71
CA VAL A 29 -12.87 12.39 6.31
C VAL A 29 -13.32 11.13 5.60
N THR A 30 -14.48 11.20 4.97
CA THR A 30 -15.02 10.11 4.16
C THR A 30 -14.49 10.25 2.74
N LEU A 31 -14.04 9.14 2.15
CA LEU A 31 -13.61 9.14 0.76
C LEU A 31 -14.84 9.30 -0.16
N PRO A 32 -14.81 10.21 -1.14
CA PRO A 32 -15.80 10.22 -2.20
C PRO A 32 -15.83 8.88 -2.94
N LEU A 33 -16.99 8.45 -3.43
CA LEU A 33 -17.15 7.18 -4.13
C LEU A 33 -16.15 7.00 -5.28
N GLY A 34 -15.92 8.04 -6.08
CA GLY A 34 -14.94 8.02 -7.17
C GLY A 34 -13.51 7.79 -6.68
N SER A 35 -13.15 8.32 -5.51
CA SER A 35 -11.84 8.10 -4.89
C SER A 35 -11.68 6.66 -4.42
N THR A 36 -12.71 6.09 -3.77
CA THR A 36 -12.70 4.67 -3.38
C THR A 36 -12.60 3.76 -4.61
N ALA A 37 -13.36 4.05 -5.67
CA ALA A 37 -13.32 3.29 -6.92
C ALA A 37 -11.94 3.32 -7.58
N ALA A 38 -11.30 4.50 -7.63
CA ALA A 38 -9.95 4.65 -8.17
C ALA A 38 -8.89 3.90 -7.34
N LEU A 39 -9.03 3.86 -6.02
CA LEU A 39 -8.13 3.08 -5.16
C LEU A 39 -8.32 1.58 -5.38
N VAL A 40 -9.56 1.09 -5.42
CA VAL A 40 -9.85 -0.32 -5.71
C VAL A 40 -9.31 -0.75 -7.07
N GLY A 41 -9.44 0.11 -8.09
CA GLY A 41 -8.86 -0.13 -9.42
C GLY A 41 -7.34 -0.21 -9.40
N GLN A 42 -6.67 0.67 -8.64
CA GLN A 42 -5.22 0.60 -8.43
C GLN A 42 -4.80 -0.69 -7.72
N TYR A 43 -5.53 -1.14 -6.69
CA TYR A 43 -5.22 -2.40 -6.02
C TYR A 43 -5.38 -3.60 -6.94
N ARG A 44 -6.49 -3.68 -7.70
CA ARG A 44 -6.66 -4.72 -8.71
C ARG A 44 -5.48 -4.74 -9.69
N TRP A 45 -5.01 -3.57 -10.13
CA TRP A 45 -3.85 -3.48 -11.00
C TRP A 45 -2.58 -4.00 -10.32
N ILE A 46 -2.29 -3.58 -9.08
CA ILE A 46 -1.10 -4.00 -8.32
C ILE A 46 -1.08 -5.50 -8.13
N GLU A 47 -2.19 -6.08 -7.67
CA GLU A 47 -2.32 -7.53 -7.44
C GLU A 47 -2.15 -8.33 -8.74
N SER A 48 -2.76 -7.85 -9.83
CA SER A 48 -2.57 -8.48 -11.16
C SER A 48 -1.12 -8.39 -11.64
N ALA A 49 -0.44 -7.28 -11.34
CA ALA A 49 0.97 -7.09 -11.68
C ALA A 49 1.88 -8.01 -10.86
N LEU A 50 1.61 -8.18 -9.57
CA LEU A 50 2.33 -9.12 -8.69
C LEU A 50 2.13 -10.56 -9.13
N TYR A 51 0.88 -10.98 -9.40
CA TYR A 51 0.59 -12.30 -9.95
C TYR A 51 1.49 -12.62 -11.15
N ARG A 52 1.52 -11.73 -12.15
CA ARG A 52 2.30 -11.89 -13.37
C ARG A 52 3.81 -11.86 -13.13
N VAL A 53 4.31 -10.92 -12.34
CA VAL A 53 5.76 -10.78 -12.06
C VAL A 53 6.27 -12.02 -11.30
N LEU A 54 5.55 -12.47 -10.28
CA LEU A 54 5.95 -13.66 -9.52
C LEU A 54 5.86 -14.92 -10.38
N GLY A 55 4.80 -15.06 -11.19
CA GLY A 55 4.65 -16.17 -12.14
C GLY A 55 5.80 -16.23 -13.15
N GLU A 56 6.27 -15.08 -13.64
CA GLU A 56 7.46 -15.01 -14.49
C GLU A 56 8.72 -15.45 -13.73
N TRP A 57 8.93 -14.94 -12.52
CA TRP A 57 10.13 -15.24 -11.73
C TRP A 57 10.24 -16.71 -11.35
N VAL A 58 9.12 -17.40 -11.07
CA VAL A 58 9.11 -18.85 -10.80
C VAL A 58 9.89 -19.62 -11.88
N THR A 59 9.81 -19.19 -13.15
CA THR A 59 10.47 -19.86 -14.27
C THR A 59 12.00 -19.75 -14.28
N ASP A 60 12.58 -18.76 -13.59
CA ASP A 60 14.02 -18.46 -13.64
C ASP A 60 14.72 -18.41 -12.27
N MET A 61 13.99 -18.60 -11.17
CA MET A 61 14.59 -18.66 -9.83
C MET A 61 15.43 -19.93 -9.64
N PRO A 62 16.68 -19.82 -9.16
CA PRO A 62 17.61 -20.96 -9.10
C PRO A 62 17.36 -21.92 -7.94
N ILE A 63 16.47 -21.60 -7.00
CA ILE A 63 16.22 -22.37 -5.78
C ILE A 63 14.76 -22.85 -5.76
N THR A 64 14.56 -24.16 -5.76
CA THR A 64 13.21 -24.77 -5.83
C THR A 64 12.29 -24.36 -4.68
N SER A 65 12.79 -24.26 -3.46
CA SER A 65 11.96 -23.80 -2.33
C SER A 65 11.50 -22.34 -2.49
N VAL A 66 12.29 -21.50 -3.18
CA VAL A 66 11.89 -20.14 -3.53
C VAL A 66 10.81 -20.19 -4.61
N GLN A 67 10.96 -21.03 -5.63
CA GLN A 67 9.93 -21.20 -6.67
C GLN A 67 8.58 -21.60 -6.08
N VAL A 68 8.53 -22.60 -5.19
CA VAL A 68 7.29 -23.04 -4.54
C VAL A 68 6.66 -21.93 -3.71
N HIS A 69 7.48 -21.15 -3.00
CA HIS A 69 6.99 -20.01 -2.23
C HIS A 69 6.37 -18.93 -3.12
N LEU A 70 7.06 -18.55 -4.20
CA LEU A 70 6.58 -17.55 -5.16
C LEU A 70 5.36 -18.02 -5.94
N ASP A 71 5.25 -19.30 -6.27
CA ASP A 71 4.08 -19.88 -6.96
C ASP A 71 2.83 -19.77 -6.07
N GLY A 72 2.94 -20.18 -4.80
CA GLY A 72 1.84 -20.05 -3.84
C GLY A 72 1.43 -18.59 -3.61
N GLN A 73 2.39 -17.68 -3.53
CA GLN A 73 2.12 -16.25 -3.38
C GLN A 73 1.50 -15.64 -4.65
N SER A 74 1.99 -16.03 -5.83
CA SER A 74 1.42 -15.61 -7.12
C SER A 74 -0.08 -15.95 -7.20
N MET A 75 -0.47 -17.16 -6.79
CA MET A 75 -1.88 -17.56 -6.75
C MET A 75 -2.73 -16.73 -5.77
N ARG A 76 -2.16 -16.29 -4.64
CA ARG A 76 -2.85 -15.40 -3.70
C ARG A 76 -3.10 -14.03 -4.33
N HIS A 77 -2.10 -13.43 -4.97
CA HIS A 77 -2.28 -12.16 -5.69
C HIS A 77 -3.32 -12.26 -6.83
N ALA A 78 -3.39 -13.41 -7.53
CA ALA A 78 -4.45 -13.63 -8.52
C ALA A 78 -5.84 -13.60 -7.87
N TRP A 79 -6.01 -14.30 -6.74
CA TRP A 79 -7.25 -14.27 -5.98
C TRP A 79 -7.57 -12.88 -5.42
N HIS A 80 -6.58 -12.13 -4.93
CA HIS A 80 -6.75 -10.75 -4.46
C HIS A 80 -7.20 -9.83 -5.61
N ALA A 81 -6.64 -9.98 -6.81
CA ALA A 81 -7.05 -9.23 -7.98
C ALA A 81 -8.52 -9.47 -8.34
N ASP A 82 -8.97 -10.73 -8.30
CA ASP A 82 -10.39 -11.08 -8.49
C ASP A 82 -11.26 -10.47 -7.39
N LEU A 83 -10.82 -10.57 -6.14
CA LEU A 83 -11.52 -9.98 -5.00
C LEU A 83 -11.71 -8.46 -5.19
N TRP A 84 -10.69 -7.75 -5.68
CA TRP A 84 -10.79 -6.32 -5.99
C TRP A 84 -11.66 -6.01 -7.19
N ALA A 85 -11.63 -6.86 -8.23
CA ALA A 85 -12.51 -6.72 -9.39
C ALA A 85 -13.98 -6.74 -8.97
N GLU A 86 -14.36 -7.64 -8.06
CA GLU A 86 -15.72 -7.69 -7.53
C GLU A 86 -16.09 -6.49 -6.61
N ARG A 87 -15.11 -5.66 -6.20
CA ARG A 87 -15.35 -4.44 -5.41
C ARG A 87 -15.44 -3.18 -6.28
N LEU A 88 -15.10 -3.26 -7.56
CA LEU A 88 -15.27 -2.11 -8.46
C LEU A 88 -16.76 -1.80 -8.61
N PRO A 89 -17.14 -0.51 -8.62
CA PRO A 89 -18.54 -0.13 -8.71
C PRO A 89 -19.06 -0.40 -10.12
N VAL A 90 -20.28 -0.93 -10.21
CA VAL A 90 -21.01 -1.07 -11.47
C VAL A 90 -21.82 0.19 -11.67
N LEU A 91 -21.24 1.18 -12.37
CA LEU A 91 -21.87 2.46 -12.67
C LEU A 91 -22.19 2.55 -14.16
N ASP A 92 -23.35 3.16 -14.49
CA ASP A 92 -23.72 3.39 -15.88
C ASP A 92 -22.70 4.31 -16.57
N GLY A 93 -22.25 3.92 -17.77
CA GLY A 93 -21.25 4.65 -18.54
C GLY A 93 -19.81 4.59 -18.02
N VAL A 94 -19.51 3.83 -16.97
CA VAL A 94 -18.13 3.63 -16.46
C VAL A 94 -17.69 2.20 -16.74
N ASP A 95 -16.62 2.04 -17.50
CA ASP A 95 -15.96 0.73 -17.68
C ASP A 95 -15.07 0.42 -16.47
N PRO A 96 -15.36 -0.65 -15.68
CA PRO A 96 -14.53 -1.05 -14.55
C PRO A 96 -13.08 -1.37 -14.93
N ASP A 97 -12.83 -1.89 -16.13
CA ASP A 97 -11.47 -2.17 -16.59
C ASP A 97 -10.71 -0.87 -16.86
N GLY A 98 -11.41 0.20 -17.27
CA GLY A 98 -10.87 1.55 -17.39
C GLY A 98 -10.43 2.18 -16.07
N LEU A 99 -10.91 1.70 -14.93
CA LEU A 99 -10.46 2.12 -13.60
C LEU A 99 -9.21 1.35 -13.12
N THR A 100 -8.88 0.24 -13.78
CA THR A 100 -7.79 -0.67 -13.37
C THR A 100 -6.46 -0.18 -13.94
N VAL A 101 -5.96 0.93 -13.39
CA VAL A 101 -4.74 1.62 -13.83
C VAL A 101 -3.81 1.89 -12.64
N PRO A 102 -2.48 1.86 -12.83
CA PRO A 102 -1.53 2.16 -11.77
C PRO A 102 -1.43 3.66 -11.51
N ALA A 103 -1.19 4.06 -10.26
CA ALA A 103 -0.63 5.38 -9.99
C ALA A 103 0.82 5.48 -10.51
N ALA A 104 1.29 6.70 -10.77
CA ALA A 104 2.64 6.94 -11.28
C ALA A 104 3.75 6.29 -10.43
N PRO A 105 3.74 6.35 -9.08
CA PRO A 105 4.77 5.69 -8.29
C PRO A 105 4.71 4.17 -8.35
N THR A 106 3.51 3.60 -8.44
CA THR A 106 3.31 2.16 -8.67
C THR A 106 3.90 1.74 -10.02
N ALA A 107 3.59 2.47 -11.10
CA ALA A 107 4.11 2.17 -12.43
C ALA A 107 5.66 2.23 -12.46
N ALA A 108 6.24 3.25 -11.83
CA ALA A 108 7.69 3.40 -11.70
C ALA A 108 8.33 2.26 -10.91
N LEU A 109 7.71 1.83 -9.81
CA LEU A 109 8.19 0.70 -9.02
C LEU A 109 8.26 -0.57 -9.85
N PHE A 110 7.17 -0.94 -10.51
CA PHE A 110 7.09 -2.20 -11.26
C PHE A 110 7.98 -2.19 -12.50
N ALA A 111 8.16 -1.03 -13.14
CA ALA A 111 9.13 -0.89 -14.23
C ALA A 111 10.57 -1.11 -13.73
N ALA A 112 10.95 -0.45 -12.63
CA ALA A 112 12.27 -0.63 -12.02
C ALA A 112 12.49 -2.06 -11.50
N LEU A 113 11.45 -2.69 -10.94
CA LEU A 113 11.47 -4.09 -10.49
C LEU A 113 11.69 -5.07 -11.64
N ALA A 114 11.09 -4.80 -12.80
CA ALA A 114 11.26 -5.57 -14.02
C ALA A 114 12.58 -5.29 -14.77
N GLY A 115 13.35 -4.27 -14.35
CA GLY A 115 14.54 -3.81 -15.08
C GLY A 115 14.21 -3.06 -16.37
N VAL A 116 13.02 -2.47 -16.46
CA VAL A 116 12.58 -1.63 -17.58
C VAL A 116 12.73 -0.17 -17.18
N ALA A 117 13.51 0.61 -17.93
CA ALA A 117 13.55 2.06 -17.75
C ALA A 117 12.24 2.67 -18.28
N LEU A 118 11.53 3.44 -17.46
CA LEU A 118 10.45 4.28 -17.97
C LEU A 118 11.04 5.44 -18.79
N PRO A 119 10.42 5.84 -19.91
CA PRO A 119 10.74 7.10 -20.56
C PRO A 119 10.58 8.24 -19.54
N SER A 120 11.62 9.06 -19.38
CA SER A 120 11.50 10.28 -18.58
C SER A 120 10.83 11.35 -19.44
N ASP A 121 9.65 11.79 -19.06
CA ASP A 121 8.96 12.95 -19.67
C ASP A 121 9.56 14.30 -19.22
N ALA A 122 10.82 14.33 -18.77
CA ALA A 122 11.52 15.59 -18.52
C ALA A 122 11.65 16.37 -19.84
N PRO A 123 11.18 17.63 -19.92
CA PRO A 123 11.37 18.45 -21.11
C PRO A 123 12.87 18.77 -21.23
N GLY A 124 13.61 17.95 -21.98
CA GLY A 124 15.07 18.13 -22.06
C GLY A 124 15.93 17.07 -22.75
N SER A 125 15.44 15.91 -23.22
CA SER A 125 16.33 15.04 -24.00
C SER A 125 15.63 14.26 -25.11
N SER A 126 15.53 14.89 -26.27
CA SER A 126 15.65 14.14 -27.52
C SER A 126 17.13 13.88 -27.77
N TRP A 127 17.50 12.61 -27.99
CA TRP A 127 18.78 12.13 -28.52
C TRP A 127 19.86 11.72 -27.47
N PRO A 128 20.50 10.53 -27.63
CA PRO A 128 20.36 9.56 -28.72
C PRO A 128 19.10 8.68 -28.57
N PRO A 129 18.70 7.91 -29.60
CA PRO A 129 17.62 6.94 -29.45
C PRO A 129 18.00 5.95 -28.35
N ALA A 130 17.02 5.55 -27.53
CA ALA A 130 17.18 4.49 -26.56
C ALA A 130 17.72 3.26 -27.28
N THR A 131 19.04 3.05 -27.21
CA THR A 131 19.65 1.76 -27.45
C THR A 131 18.96 0.78 -26.51
N ASP A 132 18.88 -0.48 -26.94
CA ASP A 132 18.24 -1.63 -26.31
C ASP A 132 18.90 -1.99 -24.96
N GLU A 133 19.09 -0.99 -24.09
CA GLU A 133 19.54 -1.07 -22.72
C GLU A 133 18.32 -1.47 -21.90
N ARG A 134 17.91 -2.74 -22.03
CA ARG A 134 17.31 -3.39 -20.86
C ARG A 134 18.30 -3.15 -19.73
N ALA A 135 17.91 -2.34 -18.75
CA ALA A 135 18.70 -2.16 -17.55
C ALA A 135 19.03 -3.57 -17.05
N ASP A 136 20.32 -3.85 -16.84
CA ASP A 136 20.81 -5.19 -16.57
C ASP A 136 19.94 -5.86 -15.50
N ARG A 137 19.21 -6.92 -15.91
CA ARG A 137 18.11 -7.45 -15.11
C ARG A 137 18.67 -7.85 -13.74
N PRO A 138 18.10 -7.37 -12.62
CA PRO A 138 18.62 -7.68 -11.31
C PRO A 138 18.69 -9.21 -11.09
N GLY A 139 19.77 -9.65 -10.43
CA GLY A 139 19.91 -11.04 -10.02
C GLY A 139 18.75 -11.49 -9.12
N ALA A 140 18.58 -12.81 -8.95
CA ALA A 140 17.48 -13.40 -8.18
C ALA A 140 17.36 -12.82 -6.76
N LEU A 141 18.48 -12.72 -6.02
CA LEU A 141 18.46 -12.25 -4.63
C LEU A 141 18.10 -10.75 -4.50
N PRO A 142 18.69 -9.82 -5.27
CA PRO A 142 18.22 -8.44 -5.32
C PRO A 142 16.73 -8.31 -5.67
N ARG A 143 16.21 -9.09 -6.65
CA ARG A 143 14.78 -9.10 -6.99
C ARG A 143 13.89 -9.46 -5.81
N LEU A 144 14.21 -10.55 -5.10
CA LEU A 144 13.50 -10.98 -3.90
C LEU A 144 13.56 -9.91 -2.81
N ALA A 145 14.73 -9.32 -2.58
CA ALA A 145 14.87 -8.24 -1.61
C ALA A 145 14.03 -7.02 -1.99
N GLY A 146 13.97 -6.65 -3.27
CA GLY A 146 13.11 -5.57 -3.76
C GLY A 146 11.62 -5.83 -3.50
N LEU A 147 11.15 -7.06 -3.75
CA LEU A 147 9.78 -7.46 -3.47
C LEU A 147 9.46 -7.32 -1.97
N TYR A 148 10.25 -7.97 -1.10
CA TYR A 148 9.92 -8.07 0.33
C TYR A 148 10.35 -6.86 1.17
N ARG A 149 11.28 -6.02 0.71
CA ARG A 149 11.74 -4.84 1.48
C ARG A 149 11.22 -3.52 0.94
N VAL A 150 10.64 -3.49 -0.26
CA VAL A 150 10.09 -2.27 -0.87
C VAL A 150 8.64 -2.47 -1.29
N VAL A 151 8.35 -3.46 -2.14
CA VAL A 151 7.02 -3.59 -2.76
C VAL A 151 5.94 -3.95 -1.74
N LEU A 152 6.08 -5.11 -1.06
CA LEU A 152 5.08 -5.56 -0.10
C LEU A 152 4.91 -4.63 1.10
N PRO A 153 5.97 -4.13 1.79
CA PRO A 153 5.77 -3.21 2.91
C PRO A 153 5.05 -1.92 2.50
N ARG A 154 5.28 -1.41 1.28
CA ARG A 154 4.55 -0.25 0.76
C ARG A 154 3.11 -0.61 0.40
N LEU A 155 2.84 -1.81 -0.12
CA LEU A 155 1.47 -2.27 -0.38
C LEU A 155 0.68 -2.43 0.93
N VAL A 156 1.27 -3.07 1.94
CA VAL A 156 0.74 -3.15 3.32
C VAL A 156 0.42 -1.75 3.85
N THR A 157 1.36 -0.80 3.71
CA THR A 157 1.13 0.60 4.12
C THR A 157 -0.06 1.23 3.38
N SER A 158 -0.22 0.97 2.08
CA SER A 158 -1.36 1.46 1.30
C SER A 158 -2.69 0.90 1.80
N TYR A 159 -2.75 -0.40 2.07
CA TYR A 159 -3.95 -1.04 2.60
C TYR A 159 -4.31 -0.54 3.99
N GLU A 160 -3.34 -0.41 4.89
CA GLU A 160 -3.55 0.16 6.22
C GLU A 160 -4.04 1.60 6.16
N ARG A 161 -3.43 2.44 5.31
CA ARG A 161 -3.84 3.84 5.12
C ARG A 161 -5.27 3.94 4.61
N HIS A 162 -5.65 3.11 3.63
CA HIS A 162 -7.03 3.08 3.15
C HIS A 162 -8.00 2.63 4.24
N LEU A 163 -7.65 1.61 5.01
CA LEU A 163 -8.50 1.13 6.10
C LEU A 163 -8.75 2.20 7.17
N ARG A 164 -7.79 3.11 7.40
CA ARG A 164 -7.93 4.24 8.36
C ARG A 164 -8.94 5.30 7.92
N VAL A 165 -9.18 5.44 6.60
CA VAL A 165 -10.06 6.49 6.04
C VAL A 165 -11.35 5.94 5.45
N ALA A 166 -11.51 4.62 5.42
CA ALA A 166 -12.73 3.95 4.98
C ALA A 166 -13.83 4.09 6.03
N ALA A 167 -15.05 4.38 5.59
CA ALA A 167 -16.21 4.56 6.46
C ALA A 167 -17.03 3.26 6.56
N PRO A 168 -17.32 2.73 7.77
CA PRO A 168 -18.01 1.45 7.93
C PRO A 168 -19.37 1.32 7.24
N VAL A 169 -20.09 2.44 7.12
CA VAL A 169 -21.45 2.46 6.54
C VAL A 169 -21.41 2.31 5.01
N THR A 170 -20.45 2.98 4.34
CA THR A 170 -20.36 3.00 2.87
C THR A 170 -19.36 1.99 2.34
N ASP A 171 -18.29 1.73 3.08
CA ASP A 171 -17.14 0.94 2.63
C ASP A 171 -17.06 -0.44 3.30
N GLY A 172 -18.10 -0.88 4.03
CA GLY A 172 -18.10 -2.16 4.77
C GLY A 172 -17.56 -3.37 3.98
N PRO A 173 -18.02 -3.62 2.73
CA PRO A 173 -17.47 -4.67 1.88
C PRO A 173 -15.99 -4.47 1.50
N VAL A 174 -15.57 -3.24 1.22
CA VAL A 174 -14.17 -2.88 0.91
C VAL A 174 -13.29 -3.08 2.14
N MET A 175 -13.73 -2.64 3.32
CA MET A 175 -13.03 -2.86 4.60
C MET A 175 -12.84 -4.33 4.91
N ARG A 176 -13.84 -5.17 4.60
CA ARG A 176 -13.73 -6.62 4.74
C ARG A 176 -12.66 -7.18 3.80
N ALA A 177 -12.68 -6.79 2.53
CA ALA A 177 -11.68 -7.23 1.55
C ALA A 177 -10.27 -6.77 1.96
N LEU A 178 -10.09 -5.50 2.33
CA LEU A 178 -8.83 -4.94 2.82
C LEU A 178 -8.24 -5.77 3.96
N ARG A 179 -9.05 -6.13 4.97
CA ARG A 179 -8.57 -6.92 6.11
C ARG A 179 -8.16 -8.34 5.72
N LEU A 180 -8.84 -8.96 4.75
CA LEU A 180 -8.48 -10.30 4.27
C LEU A 180 -7.14 -10.24 3.53
N VAL A 181 -7.03 -9.36 2.54
CA VAL A 181 -5.80 -9.20 1.73
C VAL A 181 -4.64 -8.78 2.61
N LEU A 182 -4.84 -7.80 3.49
CA LEU A 182 -3.78 -7.28 4.38
C LEU A 182 -3.18 -8.37 5.28
N ASN A 183 -3.98 -9.30 5.78
CA ASN A 183 -3.46 -10.41 6.59
C ASN A 183 -2.55 -11.32 5.75
N ASP A 184 -2.98 -11.69 4.54
CA ASP A 184 -2.19 -12.51 3.63
C ASP A 184 -0.87 -11.79 3.25
N GLU A 185 -0.94 -10.49 2.93
CA GLU A 185 0.22 -9.67 2.57
C GLU A 185 1.23 -9.55 3.71
N ILE A 186 0.76 -9.39 4.95
CA ILE A 186 1.65 -9.34 6.12
C ILE A 186 2.33 -10.70 6.32
N ASP A 187 1.59 -11.79 6.23
CA ASP A 187 2.14 -13.14 6.39
C ASP A 187 3.19 -13.45 5.30
N ASP A 188 2.89 -13.10 4.04
CA ASP A 188 3.80 -13.27 2.90
C ASP A 188 5.03 -12.37 3.00
N TRP A 189 4.85 -11.12 3.39
CA TRP A 189 5.97 -10.21 3.64
C TRP A 189 6.92 -10.76 4.68
N GLN A 190 6.41 -11.20 5.82
CA GLN A 190 7.26 -11.74 6.89
C GLN A 190 7.93 -13.06 6.48
N ALA A 191 7.22 -13.94 5.75
CA ALA A 191 7.78 -15.18 5.25
C ALA A 191 8.90 -14.96 4.23
N GLY A 192 8.69 -14.02 3.31
CA GLY A 192 9.64 -13.63 2.29
C GLY A 192 10.85 -12.89 2.83
N GLU A 193 10.69 -12.00 3.82
CA GLU A 193 11.83 -11.33 4.45
C GLU A 193 12.74 -12.35 5.15
N ARG A 194 12.17 -13.30 5.90
CA ARG A 194 12.94 -14.41 6.48
C ARG A 194 13.68 -15.23 5.42
N LEU A 195 13.11 -15.37 4.23
CA LEU A 195 13.76 -16.04 3.10
C LEU A 195 14.95 -15.22 2.59
N VAL A 196 14.78 -13.91 2.39
CA VAL A 196 15.86 -13.01 1.95
C VAL A 196 17.00 -13.02 2.97
N GLU A 197 16.71 -12.90 4.26
CA GLU A 197 17.72 -12.94 5.33
C GLU A 197 18.57 -14.22 5.31
N ARG A 198 17.95 -15.38 5.02
CA ARG A 198 18.68 -16.66 4.90
C ARG A 198 19.57 -16.74 3.66
N LEU A 199 19.21 -16.04 2.58
CA LEU A 199 19.93 -16.08 1.31
C LEU A 199 21.08 -15.07 1.25
N VAL A 200 20.97 -13.94 1.96
CA VAL A 200 22.06 -12.97 2.10
C VAL A 200 23.12 -13.54 3.03
N THR A 201 24.18 -14.13 2.47
CA THR A 201 25.21 -14.82 3.26
C THR A 201 26.60 -14.24 3.10
N ARG A 202 26.82 -13.40 2.08
CA ARG A 202 28.14 -12.88 1.71
C ARG A 202 28.13 -11.35 1.57
N PRO A 203 29.27 -10.67 1.77
CA PRO A 203 29.35 -9.22 1.59
C PRO A 203 28.91 -8.72 0.21
N HIS A 204 29.16 -9.48 -0.86
CA HIS A 204 28.69 -9.10 -2.20
C HIS A 204 27.17 -9.18 -2.36
N ASP A 205 26.50 -10.10 -1.64
CA ASP A 205 25.04 -10.19 -1.63
C ASP A 205 24.44 -8.92 -1.05
N VAL A 206 25.03 -8.45 0.06
CA VAL A 206 24.66 -7.21 0.73
C VAL A 206 24.77 -6.04 -0.24
N THR A 207 25.93 -5.85 -0.87
CA THR A 207 26.13 -4.75 -1.83
C THR A 207 25.13 -4.80 -2.98
N ALA A 208 24.93 -5.96 -3.60
CA ALA A 208 24.00 -6.11 -4.73
C ALA A 208 22.55 -5.83 -4.33
N VAL A 209 22.13 -6.27 -3.15
CA VAL A 209 20.80 -5.99 -2.61
C VAL A 209 20.62 -4.50 -2.40
N TYR A 210 21.50 -3.84 -1.63
CA TYR A 210 21.32 -2.42 -1.30
C TYR A 210 21.39 -1.51 -2.53
N GLN A 211 22.27 -1.79 -3.50
CA GLN A 211 22.30 -1.05 -4.77
C GLN A 211 20.98 -1.15 -5.53
N PHE A 212 20.32 -2.31 -5.48
CA PHE A 212 19.02 -2.48 -6.12
C PHE A 212 17.88 -1.81 -5.33
N LEU A 213 17.88 -1.92 -4.00
CA LEU A 213 16.90 -1.24 -3.15
C LEU A 213 16.96 0.28 -3.33
N GLU A 214 18.18 0.86 -3.39
CA GLU A 214 18.38 2.28 -3.65
C GLU A 214 17.73 2.71 -4.98
N ARG A 215 17.92 1.93 -6.06
CA ARG A 215 17.31 2.21 -7.36
C ARG A 215 15.77 2.13 -7.30
N LEU A 216 15.22 1.12 -6.65
CA LEU A 216 13.76 0.97 -6.51
C LEU A 216 13.15 2.11 -5.69
N GLU A 217 13.74 2.42 -4.54
CA GLU A 217 13.30 3.51 -3.67
C GLU A 217 13.36 4.86 -4.40
N SER A 218 14.47 5.12 -5.10
CA SER A 218 14.67 6.35 -5.88
C SER A 218 13.65 6.50 -7.00
N ALA A 219 13.33 5.42 -7.72
CA ALA A 219 12.34 5.44 -8.79
C ALA A 219 10.94 5.82 -8.25
N VAL A 220 10.56 5.26 -7.11
CA VAL A 220 9.24 5.49 -6.50
C VAL A 220 9.12 6.88 -5.88
N VAL A 221 10.15 7.32 -5.15
CA VAL A 221 10.20 8.67 -4.58
C VAL A 221 10.26 9.72 -5.71
N GLY A 222 11.06 9.48 -6.74
CA GLY A 222 11.15 10.35 -7.92
C GLY A 222 9.83 10.47 -8.69
N ALA A 223 9.00 9.43 -8.66
CA ALA A 223 7.64 9.43 -9.22
C ALA A 223 6.59 10.06 -8.27
N GLY A 224 7.00 10.61 -7.13
CA GLY A 224 6.14 11.36 -6.22
C GLY A 224 5.45 10.54 -5.12
N ALA A 225 5.87 9.30 -4.88
CA ALA A 225 5.37 8.56 -3.72
C ALA A 225 5.74 9.28 -2.42
N ARG A 226 4.79 9.24 -1.48
CA ARG A 226 5.05 9.56 -0.07
C ARG A 226 5.08 8.26 0.72
N SER A 227 3.91 7.80 1.16
CA SER A 227 3.73 6.53 1.87
C SER A 227 2.85 5.57 1.08
N GLY A 228 3.36 4.34 0.95
CA GLY A 228 2.72 3.27 0.19
C GLY A 228 2.89 3.36 -1.33
N LEU A 229 2.09 2.58 -2.06
CA LEU A 229 2.09 2.48 -3.52
C LEU A 229 0.99 3.29 -4.21
N VAL A 230 -0.14 3.51 -3.52
CA VAL A 230 -1.27 4.28 -4.04
C VAL A 230 -1.29 5.71 -3.49
N THR A 231 -1.83 6.62 -4.28
CA THR A 231 -2.02 8.01 -3.86
C THR A 231 -3.42 8.17 -3.27
N LEU A 232 -3.49 8.44 -1.96
CA LEU A 232 -4.73 8.87 -1.33
C LEU A 232 -5.06 10.32 -1.73
N PRO A 233 -6.35 10.71 -1.81
CA PRO A 233 -6.74 12.09 -2.12
C PRO A 233 -6.16 13.10 -1.13
N GLU A 234 -5.85 14.31 -1.60
CA GLU A 234 -5.26 15.40 -0.78
C GLU A 234 -6.13 15.83 0.42
N SER A 235 -7.44 15.53 0.37
CA SER A 235 -8.37 15.77 1.47
C SER A 235 -8.09 14.90 2.70
N VAL A 236 -7.33 13.81 2.55
CA VAL A 236 -6.87 12.98 3.66
C VAL A 236 -5.60 13.60 4.23
N PRO A 237 -5.53 13.88 5.55
CA PRO A 237 -4.31 14.38 6.18
C PRO A 237 -3.10 13.50 5.79
N GLY A 238 -2.03 14.16 5.37
CA GLY A 238 -0.74 13.49 5.21
C GLY A 238 -0.23 12.94 6.55
N ASP A 239 0.71 12.00 6.46
CA ASP A 239 1.43 11.52 7.65
C ASP A 239 2.22 12.66 8.33
#